data_AF-A0A8C5MNJ0-F1
#
_entry.id   AF-A0A8C5MNJ0-F1
#
_cell.length_a   1.000
_cell.length_b   1.000
_cell.length_c   1.000
_cell.angle_alpha   90.00
_cell.angle_beta   90.00
_cell.angle_gamma   90.00
#
_symmetry.space_group_name_H-M   'P 1'
#
loop_
_entity.id
_entity.type
_entity.pdbx_description
1 polymer ?
#
loop_
_entity_poly.entity_id
_entity_poly.type
_entity_poly.pdbx_seq_one_letter_code
_entity_poly.pdbx_strand_id
1 'polypeptide(L)'
;MAPSSTGMMQADANGHRAPGMRKLRKPVIEKMRRDRINSSIEQLRMLLEEEFQKQQLPSKPEKADILEMTVTFLQQHLQAGKTVPSSHQSYREGYSKCVQDSDHFLSQHRHTEVQGKLLQNIHWTQAVTEERKSPELSLNQTPSKHLAPGTTKAIWRPW
;
A
#
# COMPACT_ATOMS: atom_id res chain seq x y z
N MET A 1 -68.72 5.83 -47.08
CA MET A 1 -68.50 4.64 -46.23
C MET A 1 -67.14 4.82 -45.56
N ALA A 2 -67.12 5.03 -44.24
CA ALA A 2 -65.89 5.15 -43.45
C ALA A 2 -65.51 3.76 -42.91
N PRO A 3 -64.24 3.36 -42.88
CA PRO A 3 -63.82 2.13 -42.24
C PRO A 3 -63.68 2.33 -40.72
N SER A 4 -64.28 1.41 -39.96
CA SER A 4 -64.24 1.37 -38.51
C SER A 4 -62.91 0.83 -37.97
N SER A 5 -62.42 1.50 -36.92
CA SER A 5 -61.35 1.06 -36.02
C SER A 5 -61.65 -0.27 -35.33
N THR A 6 -60.64 -1.12 -35.19
CA THR A 6 -60.50 -2.05 -34.07
C THR A 6 -59.03 -2.08 -33.69
N GLY A 7 -58.74 -1.68 -32.45
CA GLY A 7 -57.41 -1.36 -31.97
C GLY A 7 -56.67 -2.50 -31.27
N MET A 8 -55.41 -2.16 -30.97
CA MET A 8 -54.50 -2.71 -29.96
C MET A 8 -53.99 -4.14 -30.16
N MET A 9 -52.71 -4.28 -30.52
CA MET A 9 -51.71 -4.89 -29.63
C MET A 9 -50.32 -4.33 -29.99
N GLN A 10 -49.86 -3.41 -29.16
CA GLN A 10 -48.47 -2.99 -29.07
C GLN A 10 -47.77 -4.07 -28.25
N ALA A 11 -46.94 -4.89 -28.89
CA ALA A 11 -46.06 -5.81 -28.20
C ALA A 11 -44.67 -5.17 -28.15
N ASP A 12 -44.39 -4.48 -27.05
CA ASP A 12 -43.05 -4.13 -26.64
C ASP A 12 -42.17 -5.38 -26.66
N ALA A 13 -41.16 -5.41 -27.52
CA ALA A 13 -40.05 -6.36 -27.44
C ALA A 13 -39.13 -5.96 -26.27
N ASN A 14 -39.70 -5.94 -25.07
CA ASN A 14 -38.98 -5.83 -23.82
C ASN A 14 -38.11 -7.08 -23.63
N GLY A 15 -36.79 -6.89 -23.63
CA GLY A 15 -35.98 -7.22 -22.46
C GLY A 15 -36.06 -8.63 -21.85
N HIS A 16 -36.22 -9.71 -22.63
CA HIS A 16 -36.07 -11.06 -22.08
C HIS A 16 -34.62 -11.56 -22.21
N ARG A 17 -33.69 -10.93 -21.47
CA ARG A 17 -32.42 -11.62 -21.15
C ARG A 17 -32.76 -12.80 -20.25
N ALA A 18 -32.81 -13.98 -20.87
CA ALA A 18 -33.17 -15.26 -20.28
C ALA A 18 -32.63 -15.43 -18.84
N PRO A 19 -33.47 -15.78 -17.85
CA PRO A 19 -33.06 -16.04 -16.46
C PRO A 19 -31.96 -17.11 -16.32
N GLY A 20 -31.76 -17.94 -17.34
CA GLY A 20 -30.70 -18.95 -17.42
C GLY A 20 -29.29 -18.39 -17.63
N MET A 21 -29.13 -17.27 -18.37
CA MET A 21 -27.79 -16.72 -18.65
C MET A 21 -27.11 -16.20 -17.38
N ARG A 22 -27.88 -15.67 -16.41
CA ARG A 22 -27.33 -15.24 -15.10
C ARG A 22 -26.95 -16.43 -14.22
N LYS A 23 -27.63 -17.56 -14.35
CA LYS A 23 -27.37 -18.79 -13.58
C LYS A 23 -26.20 -19.61 -14.14
N LEU A 24 -25.98 -19.59 -15.45
CA LEU A 24 -24.81 -20.23 -16.10
C LEU A 24 -23.55 -19.35 -16.13
N ARG A 25 -23.66 -18.02 -16.10
CA ARG A 25 -22.46 -17.14 -16.04
C ARG A 25 -21.75 -17.19 -14.70
N LYS A 26 -22.51 -17.30 -13.60
CA LYS A 26 -21.95 -17.40 -12.24
C LYS A 26 -20.95 -18.56 -12.07
N PRO A 27 -21.24 -19.82 -12.48
CA PRO A 27 -20.27 -20.91 -12.36
C PRO A 27 -19.04 -20.74 -13.25
N VAL A 28 -19.17 -20.10 -14.42
CA VAL A 28 -18.03 -19.81 -15.30
C VAL A 28 -17.09 -18.77 -14.68
N ILE A 29 -17.63 -17.66 -14.15
CA ILE A 29 -16.83 -16.62 -13.49
C ILE A 29 -16.16 -17.17 -12.23
N GLU A 30 -16.88 -17.98 -11.46
CA GLU A 30 -16.33 -18.66 -10.28
C GLU A 30 -15.16 -19.58 -10.66
N LYS A 31 -15.31 -20.37 -11.73
CA LYS A 31 -14.24 -21.20 -12.26
C LYS A 31 -13.02 -20.35 -12.64
N MET A 32 -13.22 -19.26 -13.39
CA MET A 32 -12.12 -18.34 -13.75
C MET A 32 -11.44 -17.74 -12.52
N ARG A 33 -12.20 -17.39 -11.46
CA ARG A 33 -11.60 -16.89 -10.21
C ARG A 33 -10.75 -17.97 -9.55
N ARG A 34 -11.25 -19.20 -9.45
CA ARG A 34 -10.51 -20.34 -8.88
C ARG A 34 -9.26 -20.65 -9.66
N ASP A 35 -9.35 -20.65 -10.99
CA ASP A 35 -8.21 -20.89 -11.88
C ASP A 35 -7.14 -19.82 -11.70
N ARG A 36 -7.55 -18.54 -11.61
CA ARG A 36 -6.63 -17.43 -11.31
C ARG A 36 -5.95 -17.59 -9.95
N ILE A 37 -6.71 -17.91 -8.90
CA ILE A 37 -6.15 -18.12 -7.55
C ILE A 37 -5.14 -19.27 -7.57
N ASN A 38 -5.48 -20.40 -8.20
CA ASN A 38 -4.58 -21.55 -8.29
C ASN A 38 -3.31 -21.22 -9.08
N SER A 39 -3.43 -20.47 -10.19
CA SER A 39 -2.29 -20.00 -10.96
C SER A 39 -1.38 -19.10 -10.12
N SER A 40 -1.94 -18.15 -9.37
CA SER A 40 -1.13 -17.30 -8.48
C SER A 40 -0.45 -18.09 -7.35
N ILE A 41 -1.09 -19.12 -6.79
CA ILE A 41 -0.46 -20.01 -5.79
C ILE A 41 0.72 -20.77 -6.41
N GLU A 42 0.58 -21.26 -7.64
CA GLU A 42 1.68 -21.93 -8.35
C GLU A 42 2.83 -20.96 -8.67
N GLN A 43 2.51 -19.72 -9.04
CA GLN A 43 3.53 -18.68 -9.24
C GLN A 43 4.30 -18.40 -7.93
N LEU A 44 3.62 -18.32 -6.79
CA LEU A 44 4.28 -18.16 -5.49
C LEU A 44 5.21 -19.32 -5.18
N ARG A 45 4.78 -20.55 -5.46
CA ARG A 45 5.61 -21.75 -5.29
C ARG A 45 6.91 -21.65 -6.09
N MET A 46 6.83 -21.27 -7.36
CA MET A 46 8.01 -21.12 -8.23
C MET A 46 8.94 -19.99 -7.77
N LEU A 47 8.39 -18.85 -7.35
CA LEU A 47 9.18 -17.71 -6.87
C LEU A 47 9.92 -17.99 -5.55
N LEU A 48 9.39 -18.89 -4.73
CA LEU A 48 9.94 -19.23 -3.41
C LEU A 48 10.66 -20.59 -3.41
N GLU A 49 11.00 -21.15 -4.57
CA GLU A 49 11.61 -22.49 -4.69
C GLU A 49 12.89 -22.63 -3.84
N GLU A 50 13.74 -21.61 -3.81
CA GLU A 50 14.93 -21.57 -2.96
C GLU A 50 14.59 -21.54 -1.46
N GLU A 51 13.54 -20.83 -1.06
CA GLU A 51 13.10 -20.75 0.34
C GLU A 51 12.53 -22.08 0.83
N PHE A 52 11.81 -22.81 -0.03
CA PHE A 52 11.37 -24.18 0.26
C PHE A 52 12.56 -25.13 0.45
N GLN A 53 13.59 -25.03 -0.40
CA GLN A 53 14.81 -25.83 -0.25
C GLN A 53 15.55 -25.52 1.05
N LYS A 54 15.68 -24.23 1.42
CA LYS A 54 16.31 -23.80 2.69
C LYS A 54 15.59 -24.38 3.91
N GLN A 55 14.26 -24.43 3.87
CA GLN A 55 13.45 -25.01 4.95
C GLN A 55 13.27 -26.53 4.83
N GLN A 56 13.94 -27.19 3.88
CA GLN A 56 13.85 -28.63 3.63
C GLN A 56 12.41 -29.12 3.40
N LEU A 57 11.56 -28.24 2.86
CA LEU A 57 10.20 -28.59 2.49
C LEU A 57 10.22 -29.49 1.24
N PRO A 58 9.22 -30.38 1.09
CA PRO A 58 9.17 -31.29 -0.04
C PRO A 58 9.12 -30.52 -1.36
N SER A 59 9.64 -31.14 -2.43
CA SER A 59 9.56 -30.58 -3.79
C SER A 59 8.12 -30.28 -4.23
N LYS A 60 7.11 -30.86 -3.56
CA LYS A 60 5.69 -30.53 -3.73
C LYS A 60 5.04 -30.14 -2.38
N PRO A 61 5.22 -28.89 -1.92
CA PRO A 61 4.61 -28.43 -0.68
C PRO A 61 3.09 -28.30 -0.84
N GLU A 62 2.37 -28.44 0.27
CA GLU A 62 0.92 -28.27 0.28
C GLU A 62 0.56 -26.79 0.07
N LYS A 63 -0.70 -26.52 -0.32
CA LYS A 63 -1.15 -25.13 -0.52
C LYS A 63 -1.05 -24.30 0.77
N ALA A 64 -1.23 -24.93 1.92
CA ALA A 64 -1.08 -24.26 3.22
C ALA A 64 0.37 -23.81 3.42
N ASP A 65 1.33 -24.73 3.22
CA ASP A 65 2.76 -24.46 3.34
C ASP A 65 3.23 -23.36 2.38
N ILE A 66 2.76 -23.38 1.13
CA ILE A 66 3.08 -22.33 0.14
C ILE A 66 2.66 -20.95 0.67
N LEU A 67 1.45 -20.85 1.22
CA LEU A 67 0.91 -19.60 1.74
C LEU A 67 1.62 -19.17 3.03
N GLU A 68 1.92 -20.10 3.93
CA GLU A 68 2.63 -19.82 5.18
C GLU A 68 4.07 -19.33 4.92
N MET A 69 4.80 -20.02 4.03
CA MET A 69 6.11 -19.60 3.58
C MET A 69 6.05 -18.20 2.97
N THR A 70 5.07 -17.95 2.09
CA THR A 70 4.90 -16.63 1.45
C THR A 70 4.69 -15.53 2.48
N VAL A 71 3.83 -15.75 3.48
CA VAL A 71 3.58 -14.78 4.54
C VAL A 71 4.85 -14.51 5.34
N THR A 72 5.56 -15.57 5.73
CA THR A 72 6.81 -15.46 6.49
C THR A 72 7.88 -14.69 5.72
N PHE A 73 8.07 -15.04 4.44
CA PHE A 73 9.00 -14.37 3.53
C PHE A 73 8.67 -12.87 3.40
N LEU A 74 7.40 -12.53 3.16
CA LEU A 74 6.98 -11.13 3.04
C LEU A 74 7.14 -10.38 4.36
N GLN A 75 6.83 -10.99 5.49
CA GLN A 75 7.04 -10.36 6.80
C GLN A 75 8.52 -10.06 7.04
N GLN A 76 9.42 -11.00 6.74
CA GLN A 76 10.86 -10.78 6.87
C GLN A 76 11.32 -9.66 5.93
N HIS A 77 10.89 -9.69 4.67
CA HIS A 77 11.33 -8.73 3.68
C HIS A 77 10.73 -7.32 3.87
N LEU A 78 9.49 -7.21 4.34
CA LEU A 78 8.87 -5.92 4.67
C LEU A 78 9.39 -5.34 5.99
N GLN A 79 9.76 -6.18 6.96
CA GLN A 79 10.43 -5.71 8.17
C GLN A 79 11.86 -5.26 7.87
N ALA A 80 12.58 -5.97 6.99
CA ALA A 80 13.88 -5.54 6.47
C ALA A 80 13.74 -4.28 5.59
N GLY A 81 12.66 -4.15 4.82
CA GLY A 81 12.37 -3.03 3.93
C GLY A 81 11.80 -1.77 4.61
N LYS A 82 11.64 -1.75 5.94
CA LYS A 82 11.49 -0.50 6.70
C LYS A 82 12.72 0.41 6.63
N THR A 83 13.78 -0.05 5.96
CA THR A 83 14.93 0.75 5.53
C THR A 83 14.70 1.48 4.21
N VAL A 84 13.48 1.59 3.68
CA VAL A 84 13.17 2.77 2.86
C VAL A 84 12.98 3.89 3.86
N PRO A 85 14.00 4.73 4.12
CA PRO A 85 13.81 5.84 5.02
C PRO A 85 12.62 6.62 4.46
N SER A 86 11.59 6.78 5.30
CA SER A 86 10.54 7.76 5.01
C SER A 86 11.23 9.03 4.53
N SER A 87 10.68 9.77 3.56
CA SER A 87 11.33 11.00 3.07
C SER A 87 11.76 11.94 4.21
N HIS A 88 11.04 11.88 5.33
CA HIS A 88 11.37 12.55 6.58
C HIS A 88 12.60 11.96 7.33
N GLN A 89 12.76 10.64 7.36
CA GLN A 89 13.92 9.96 7.93
C GLN A 89 15.19 10.21 7.11
N SER A 90 15.12 10.14 5.78
CA SER A 90 16.27 10.46 4.91
C SER A 90 16.65 11.93 5.01
N TYR A 91 15.66 12.83 5.12
CA TYR A 91 15.90 14.25 5.37
C TYR A 91 16.59 14.47 6.72
N ARG A 92 16.12 13.83 7.80
CA ARG A 92 16.73 13.95 9.14
C ARG A 92 18.16 13.44 9.16
N GLU A 93 18.43 12.31 8.54
CA GLU A 93 19.78 11.75 8.43
C GLU A 93 20.69 12.67 7.61
N GLY A 94 20.23 13.18 6.47
CA GLY A 94 20.98 14.13 5.64
C GLY A 94 21.24 15.47 6.33
N TYR A 95 20.24 16.00 7.06
CA TYR A 95 20.37 17.22 7.85
C TYR A 95 21.39 17.04 8.98
N SER A 96 21.29 15.95 9.74
CA SER A 96 22.23 15.63 10.82
C SER A 96 23.67 15.51 10.31
N LYS A 97 23.86 14.84 9.16
CA LYS A 97 25.18 14.72 8.52
C LYS A 97 25.75 16.09 8.12
N CYS A 98 24.94 16.93 7.46
CA CYS A 98 25.34 18.27 7.03
C CYS A 98 25.75 19.15 8.23
N VAL A 99 24.99 19.07 9.33
CA VAL A 99 25.27 19.79 10.56
C VAL A 99 26.58 19.31 11.21
N GLN A 100 26.81 18.00 11.30
CA GLN A 100 28.08 17.46 11.80
C GLN A 100 29.28 17.88 10.96
N ASP A 101 29.14 17.85 9.63
CA ASP A 101 30.23 18.26 8.72
C ASP A 101 30.54 19.76 8.87
N SER A 102 29.50 20.58 9.05
CA SER A 102 29.63 22.02 9.31
C SER A 102 30.31 22.30 10.65
N ASP A 103 29.91 21.59 11.72
CA ASP A 103 30.51 21.69 13.05
C ASP A 103 32.00 21.31 13.04
N HIS A 104 32.32 20.19 12.38
CA HIS A 104 33.68 19.70 12.22
C HIS A 104 34.56 20.68 11.42
N PHE A 105 34.04 21.25 10.33
CA PHE A 105 34.76 22.24 9.54
C PHE A 105 35.04 23.51 10.34
N LEU A 106 34.04 24.02 11.07
CA LEU A 106 34.15 25.26 11.83
C LEU A 106 35.05 25.12 13.06
N SER A 107 35.12 23.92 13.66
CA SER A 107 35.98 23.64 14.82
C SER A 107 37.46 23.47 14.44
N GLN A 108 37.75 23.08 13.19
CA GLN A 108 39.14 22.93 12.71
C GLN A 108 39.80 24.24 12.28
N HIS A 109 39.03 25.28 11.97
CA HIS A 109 39.55 26.56 11.47
C HIS A 109 39.54 27.61 12.59
N ARG A 110 40.59 28.45 12.68
CA ARG A 110 40.76 29.42 13.77
C ARG A 110 39.52 30.29 13.98
N HIS A 111 39.02 30.28 15.21
CA HIS A 111 37.82 30.99 15.67
C HIS A 111 37.88 32.49 15.37
N THR A 112 37.09 32.92 14.39
CA THR A 112 36.53 34.26 14.38
C THR A 112 35.31 34.32 15.32
N GLU A 113 35.00 35.48 15.89
CA GLU A 113 33.83 35.66 16.76
C GLU A 113 32.52 35.21 16.06
N VAL A 114 32.45 35.35 14.74
CA VAL A 114 31.34 34.94 13.89
C VAL A 114 31.19 33.41 13.84
N GLN A 115 32.30 32.66 13.73
CA GLN A 115 32.26 31.19 13.72
C GLN A 115 31.83 30.63 15.09
N GLY A 116 32.26 31.24 16.19
CA GLY A 116 31.81 30.87 17.53
C GLY A 116 30.30 31.04 17.72
N LYS A 117 29.75 32.17 17.26
CA LYS A 117 28.30 32.43 17.28
C LYS A 117 27.52 31.45 16.40
N LEU A 118 28.06 31.11 15.23
CA LEU A 118 27.45 30.14 14.32
C LEU A 118 27.43 28.72 14.93
N LEU A 119 28.55 28.27 15.51
CA LEU A 119 28.63 26.97 16.21
C LEU A 119 27.64 26.88 17.37
N GLN A 120 27.55 27.94 18.20
CA GLN A 120 26.58 28.02 19.30
C GLN A 120 25.13 27.89 18.80
N ASN A 121 24.81 28.55 17.69
CA ASN A 121 23.48 28.46 17.06
C ASN A 121 23.21 27.05 16.54
N ILE A 122 24.17 26.43 15.87
CA ILE A 122 24.05 25.05 15.37
C ILE A 122 23.79 24.08 16.52
N HIS A 123 24.51 24.20 17.63
CA HIS A 123 24.30 23.36 18.82
C HIS A 123 22.93 23.59 19.45
N TRP A 124 22.47 24.85 19.52
CA TRP A 124 21.15 25.19 20.03
C TRP A 124 20.02 24.63 19.15
N THR A 125 20.15 24.74 17.82
CA THR A 125 19.15 24.18 16.88
C THR A 125 19.03 22.66 16.98
N GLN A 126 20.16 21.95 17.17
CA GLN A 126 20.15 20.50 17.40
C GLN A 126 19.40 20.12 18.69
N ALA A 127 19.63 20.85 19.78
CA ALA A 127 18.93 20.63 21.05
C ALA A 127 17.40 20.83 20.92
N VAL A 128 16.97 21.80 20.10
CA VAL A 128 15.55 22.08 19.86
C VAL A 128 14.90 21.03 18.94
N THR A 129 15.65 20.45 17.99
CA THR A 129 15.13 19.40 17.10
C THR A 129 14.96 18.04 17.78
N GLU A 130 15.74 17.74 18.82
CA GLU A 130 15.62 16.51 19.62
C GLU A 130 14.47 16.59 20.64
N GLU A 131 14.20 17.77 21.21
CA GLU A 131 13.09 18.00 22.17
C GLU A 131 11.71 18.12 21.48
N ARG A 132 11.64 18.63 20.24
CA ARG A 132 10.38 18.65 19.49
C ARG A 132 10.15 17.35 18.74
N LYS A 133 9.21 16.55 19.26
CA LYS A 133 8.24 15.84 18.39
C LYS A 133 7.47 16.89 17.57
N SER A 134 8.10 17.35 16.48
CA SER A 134 7.58 18.14 15.34
C SER A 134 6.83 19.46 15.64
N PRO A 135 7.12 20.52 14.87
CA PRO A 135 6.09 21.33 14.26
C PRO A 135 5.99 20.93 12.79
N GLU A 136 4.94 20.21 12.45
CA GLU A 136 4.52 20.02 11.07
C GLU A 136 4.20 21.41 10.49
N LEU A 137 5.01 21.90 9.55
CA LEU A 137 4.59 23.02 8.69
C LEU A 137 3.62 22.44 7.65
N SER A 138 2.36 22.26 8.06
CA SER A 138 1.27 21.90 7.14
C SER A 138 0.96 23.10 6.24
N LEU A 139 1.59 23.15 5.06
CA LEU A 139 1.10 23.97 3.96
C LEU A 139 0.24 23.09 3.07
N ASN A 140 -1.08 23.13 3.30
CA ASN A 140 -2.17 23.19 2.31
C ASN A 140 -3.47 22.56 2.85
N GLN A 141 -4.34 23.43 3.37
CA GLN A 141 -5.76 23.14 3.52
C GLN A 141 -6.45 23.28 2.16
N THR A 142 -7.15 22.24 1.72
CA THR A 142 -8.29 22.41 0.81
C THR A 142 -9.54 21.89 1.53
N PRO A 143 -10.67 22.60 1.49
CA PRO A 143 -11.85 22.22 2.26
C PRO A 143 -12.66 21.20 1.45
N SER A 144 -12.66 19.93 1.88
CA SER A 144 -13.66 18.97 1.44
C SER A 144 -14.51 18.53 2.62
N LYS A 145 -15.83 18.70 2.43
CA LYS A 145 -16.87 18.66 3.45
C LYS A 145 -17.01 17.28 4.09
N HIS A 146 -17.26 17.31 5.40
CA HIS A 146 -17.69 16.23 6.28
C HIS A 146 -18.61 15.19 5.62
N LEU A 147 -18.34 13.90 5.89
CA LEU A 147 -19.32 12.99 6.51
C LEU A 147 -18.59 11.90 7.32
N ALA A 148 -19.19 11.55 8.46
CA ALA A 148 -18.61 10.91 9.64
C ALA A 148 -18.24 9.41 9.48
N PRO A 149 -17.56 8.79 10.49
CA PRO A 149 -16.84 7.53 10.35
C PRO A 149 -17.75 6.32 10.59
N GLY A 150 -17.94 5.52 9.54
CA GLY A 150 -18.44 4.16 9.65
C GLY A 150 -17.27 3.19 9.56
N THR A 151 -16.98 2.47 10.64
CA THR A 151 -16.11 1.30 10.66
C THR A 151 -16.62 0.24 9.68
N THR A 152 -16.20 0.31 8.43
CA THR A 152 -16.29 -0.85 7.55
C THR A 152 -15.06 -1.71 7.84
N LYS A 153 -15.15 -2.51 8.90
CA LYS A 153 -14.52 -3.83 8.86
C LYS A 153 -14.95 -4.40 7.52
N ALA A 154 -14.00 -4.59 6.60
CA ALA A 154 -14.26 -5.23 5.34
C ALA A 154 -14.83 -6.61 5.68
N ILE A 155 -16.16 -6.70 5.68
CA ILE A 155 -16.88 -7.94 5.81
C ILE A 155 -16.41 -8.73 4.61
N TRP A 156 -15.49 -9.65 4.87
CA TRP A 156 -15.23 -10.74 3.97
C TRP A 156 -16.60 -11.34 3.66
N ARG A 157 -17.10 -11.07 2.45
CA ARG A 157 -18.31 -11.70 1.95
C ARG A 157 -17.82 -12.95 1.22
N PRO A 158 -18.09 -14.15 1.76
CA PRO A 158 -17.92 -15.36 0.96
C PRO A 158 -18.86 -15.23 -0.23
N TRP A 159 -18.32 -15.46 -1.42
CA TRP A 159 -19.07 -15.57 -2.67
C TRP A 159 -19.98 -16.80 -2.64
#